data_AF-A0A1H1LYT9-F1
#
_entry.id   AF-A0A1H1LYT9-F1
#
_cell.length_a   1.000
_cell.length_b   1.000
_cell.length_c   1.000
_cell.angle_alpha   90.00
_cell.angle_beta   90.00
_cell.angle_gamma   90.00
#
_symmetry.space_group_name_H-M   'P 1'
#
loop_
_entity.id
_entity.type
_entity.pdbx_description
1 polymer ?
#
loop_
_entity_poly.entity_id
_entity_poly.type
_entity_poly.pdbx_seq_one_letter_code
_entity_poly.pdbx_strand_id
1 'polypeptide(L)'
;MDAYNDYTAIFLLLSPLFFYIIAVSFRLLDNSALLFLQKEILVDSSNVSLKAIEEQIHSSGDHQFKRQLKRALIYRKIHRVFIILMIASLPVTVITYFMLF
;
A
#
# COMPACT_ATOMS: atom_id res chain seq x y z
N MET A 1 -20.32 26.39 -20.09
CA MET A 1 -19.57 25.44 -19.24
C MET A 1 -19.73 24.08 -19.89
N ASP A 2 -18.64 23.56 -20.45
CA ASP A 2 -18.66 22.30 -21.20
C ASP A 2 -18.81 21.14 -20.22
N ALA A 3 -19.79 20.26 -20.45
CA ALA A 3 -20.08 19.12 -19.58
C ALA A 3 -18.84 18.25 -19.29
N TYR A 4 -17.89 18.18 -20.24
CA TYR A 4 -16.61 17.48 -20.06
C TYR A 4 -15.77 18.06 -18.92
N ASN A 5 -15.74 19.38 -18.76
CA ASN A 5 -15.02 20.05 -17.67
C ASN A 5 -15.61 19.70 -16.30
N ASP A 6 -16.94 19.60 -16.22
CA ASP A 6 -17.65 19.26 -14.97
C ASP A 6 -17.36 17.82 -14.54
N TYR A 7 -17.41 16.84 -15.46
CA TYR A 7 -17.05 15.45 -15.14
C TYR A 7 -15.59 15.32 -14.68
N THR A 8 -14.69 16.07 -15.31
CA THR A 8 -13.26 16.05 -14.97
C THR A 8 -13.00 16.67 -13.60
N ALA A 9 -13.70 17.76 -13.26
CA ALA A 9 -13.63 18.40 -11.95
C ALA A 9 -14.15 17.47 -10.84
N ILE A 10 -15.29 16.80 -11.06
CA ILE A 10 -15.84 15.82 -10.11
C ILE A 10 -14.85 14.67 -9.88
N PHE A 11 -14.22 14.17 -10.95
CA PHE A 11 -13.21 13.13 -10.85
C PHE A 11 -11.99 13.59 -10.03
N LEU A 12 -11.49 14.81 -10.28
CA LEU A 12 -10.38 15.39 -9.51
C LEU A 12 -10.71 15.60 -8.03
N LEU A 13 -11.97 15.90 -7.72
CA LEU A 13 -12.44 16.12 -6.36
C LEU A 13 -12.58 14.79 -5.59
N LEU A 14 -12.95 13.72 -6.28
CA LEU A 14 -13.10 12.37 -5.71
C LEU A 14 -11.79 11.56 -5.69
N SER A 15 -10.82 11.94 -6.52
CA SER A 15 -9.51 11.29 -6.68
C SER A 15 -8.74 11.05 -5.36
N PRO A 16 -8.66 12.00 -4.41
CA PRO A 16 -7.98 11.76 -3.13
C PRO A 16 -8.63 10.63 -2.31
N LEU A 17 -9.96 10.58 -2.28
CA LEU A 17 -10.72 9.54 -1.59
C LEU A 17 -10.44 8.16 -2.23
N PHE A 18 -10.43 8.11 -3.55
CA PHE A 18 -10.16 6.88 -4.29
C PHE A 18 -8.75 6.32 -3.99
N PHE A 19 -7.72 7.17 -4.03
CA PHE A 19 -6.36 6.75 -3.70
C PHE A 19 -6.23 6.33 -2.23
N TYR A 20 -6.94 6.98 -1.32
CA TYR A 20 -6.98 6.58 0.09
C TYR A 20 -7.58 5.18 0.28
N ILE A 21 -8.73 4.88 -0.34
CA ILE A 21 -9.37 3.56 -0.24
C ILE A 21 -8.43 2.46 -0.76
N ILE A 22 -7.77 2.69 -1.90
CA ILE A 22 -6.79 1.74 -2.44
C ILE A 22 -5.62 1.57 -1.48
N ALA A 23 -5.07 2.66 -0.94
CA ALA A 23 -3.98 2.60 0.03
C ALA A 23 -4.37 1.77 1.27
N VAL A 24 -5.54 2.03 1.86
CA VAL A 24 -6.04 1.28 3.03
C VAL A 24 -6.23 -0.19 2.69
N SER A 25 -6.76 -0.52 1.51
CA SER A 25 -6.93 -1.90 1.06
C SER A 25 -5.60 -2.64 1.00
N PHE A 26 -4.55 -2.03 0.44
CA PHE A 26 -3.22 -2.62 0.44
C PHE A 26 -2.61 -2.75 1.84
N ARG A 27 -2.90 -1.82 2.76
CA ARG A 27 -2.47 -1.93 4.16
C ARG A 27 -3.13 -3.12 4.86
N LEU A 28 -4.43 -3.33 4.64
CA LEU A 28 -5.15 -4.48 5.19
C LEU A 28 -4.61 -5.80 4.62
N LEU A 29 -4.29 -5.82 3.33
CA LEU A 29 -3.72 -6.99 2.66
C LEU A 29 -2.30 -7.28 3.15
N ASP A 30 -1.45 -6.26 3.32
CA ASP A 30 -0.10 -6.38 3.89
C ASP A 30 -0.14 -6.90 5.34
N ASN A 31 -1.04 -6.34 6.15
CA ASN A 31 -1.21 -6.78 7.55
C ASN A 31 -1.73 -8.23 7.63
N SER A 32 -2.60 -8.64 6.71
CA SER A 32 -3.10 -10.01 6.63
C SER A 32 -2.00 -10.99 6.19
N ALA A 33 -1.18 -10.61 5.19
CA ALA A 33 -0.06 -11.42 4.74
C ALA A 33 1.02 -11.58 5.82
N LEU A 34 1.30 -10.53 6.59
CA LEU A 34 2.24 -10.57 7.71
C LEU A 34 1.75 -11.50 8.83
N LEU A 35 0.44 -11.49 9.12
CA LEU A 35 -0.17 -12.35 10.14
C LEU A 35 -0.19 -13.83 9.71
N PHE A 36 -0.38 -14.11 8.42
CA PHE A 36 -0.23 -15.46 7.86
C PHE A 36 1.22 -15.95 7.92
N LEU A 37 2.18 -15.08 7.56
CA LEU A 37 3.60 -15.39 7.65
C LEU A 37 4.00 -15.73 9.09
N GLN A 38 3.50 -14.96 10.06
CA GLN A 38 3.75 -15.17 11.48
C GLN A 38 3.04 -16.40 12.05
N LYS A 39 1.96 -16.86 11.42
CA LYS A 39 1.21 -18.08 11.81
C LYS A 39 1.82 -19.35 11.22
N GLU A 40 2.43 -19.29 10.04
CA GLU A 40 3.27 -20.38 9.50
C GLU A 40 4.58 -20.50 10.28
N ILE A 41 5.15 -19.40 10.79
CA ILE A 41 6.21 -19.39 11.80
C ILE A 41 5.58 -19.66 13.17
N LEU A 42 4.99 -20.83 13.36
CA LEU A 42 4.39 -21.17 14.64
C LEU A 42 5.51 -21.39 15.68
N VAL A 43 5.65 -20.44 16.62
CA VAL A 43 6.33 -20.56 17.92
C VAL A 43 7.85 -20.80 17.81
N ASP A 44 8.70 -19.78 17.92
CA ASP A 44 9.17 -19.21 19.18
C ASP A 44 9.95 -17.92 18.88
N SER A 45 9.98 -16.95 19.79
CA SER A 45 10.67 -15.64 19.70
C SER A 45 9.91 -14.49 18.99
N SER A 46 9.09 -13.83 19.80
CA SER A 46 8.29 -12.61 19.55
C SER A 46 9.07 -11.35 19.10
N ASN A 47 10.36 -11.41 18.77
CA ASN A 47 11.15 -10.20 18.53
C ASN A 47 12.38 -10.39 17.62
N VAL A 48 12.27 -11.19 16.56
CA VAL A 48 13.40 -11.39 15.65
C VAL A 48 13.40 -10.34 14.54
N SER A 49 14.50 -9.58 14.47
CA SER A 49 14.68 -8.51 13.48
C SER A 49 14.59 -9.03 12.04
N LEU A 50 14.16 -8.18 11.10
CA LEU A 50 14.11 -8.49 9.65
C LEU A 50 15.39 -9.16 9.12
N LYS A 51 16.56 -8.81 9.67
CA LYS A 51 17.85 -9.42 9.32
C LYS A 51 17.97 -10.88 9.74
N ALA A 52 17.47 -11.24 10.91
CA ALA A 52 17.50 -12.62 11.40
C ALA A 52 16.58 -13.55 10.61
N ILE A 53 15.46 -13.01 10.11
CA ILE A 53 14.56 -13.73 9.20
C ILE A 53 15.23 -13.92 7.83
N GLU A 54 15.89 -12.90 7.30
CA GLU A 54 16.64 -12.99 6.03
C GLU A 54 17.79 -14.02 6.10
N GLU A 55 18.45 -14.11 7.25
CA GLU A 55 19.52 -15.07 7.54
C GLU A 55 18.99 -16.51 7.68
N GLN A 56 17.83 -16.69 8.33
CA GLN A 56 17.13 -17.98 8.38
C GLN A 56 16.57 -18.43 7.02
N ILE A 57 16.14 -17.49 6.16
CA ILE A 57 15.72 -17.78 4.78
C ILE A 57 16.89 -18.25 3.92
N HIS A 58 18.08 -17.70 4.14
CA HIS A 58 19.27 -18.11 3.40
C HIS A 58 19.78 -19.50 3.86
N SER A 59 19.53 -19.85 5.12
CA SER A 59 19.85 -21.16 5.70
C SER A 59 18.76 -22.23 5.47
N SER A 60 17.49 -21.84 5.31
CA SER A 60 16.36 -22.75 5.18
C SER A 60 15.76 -22.63 3.79
N GLY A 61 15.95 -23.67 2.96
CA GLY A 61 15.61 -23.70 1.54
C GLY A 61 14.11 -23.69 1.18
N ASP A 62 13.25 -23.08 1.99
CA ASP A 62 11.82 -23.02 1.70
C ASP A 62 11.49 -21.90 0.72
N HIS A 63 11.41 -22.30 -0.55
CA HIS A 63 11.15 -21.43 -1.68
C HIS A 63 9.73 -20.81 -1.65
N GLN A 64 8.79 -21.39 -0.89
CA GLN A 64 7.43 -20.85 -0.74
C GLN A 64 7.41 -19.62 0.18
N PHE A 65 8.10 -19.70 1.32
CA PHE A 65 8.19 -18.61 2.30
C PHE A 65 8.84 -17.36 1.71
N LYS A 66 9.94 -17.52 0.96
CA LYS A 66 10.61 -16.42 0.24
C LYS A 66 9.68 -15.70 -0.73
N ARG A 67 8.77 -16.43 -1.38
CA ARG A 67 7.80 -15.87 -2.33
C ARG A 67 6.70 -15.09 -1.61
N GLN A 68 6.23 -15.57 -0.46
CA GLN A 68 5.24 -14.86 0.35
C GLN A 68 5.82 -13.56 0.93
N LEU A 69 7.05 -13.60 1.47
CA LEU A 69 7.73 -12.41 1.97
C LEU A 69 7.96 -11.37 0.87
N LYS A 70 8.41 -11.81 -0.32
CA LYS A 70 8.58 -10.92 -1.48
C LYS A 70 7.27 -10.24 -1.88
N ARG A 71 6.14 -10.95 -1.79
CA ARG A 71 4.80 -10.38 -2.05
C ARG A 71 4.44 -9.33 -1.01
N ALA A 72 4.61 -9.61 0.28
CA ALA A 72 4.36 -8.63 1.35
C ALA A 72 5.20 -7.36 1.14
N LEU A 73 6.49 -7.51 0.82
CA LEU A 73 7.39 -6.37 0.55
C LEU A 73 6.95 -5.54 -0.67
N ILE A 74 6.42 -6.18 -1.72
CA ILE A 74 5.83 -5.50 -2.88
C ILE A 74 4.56 -4.74 -2.46
N TYR A 75 3.65 -5.35 -1.71
CA TYR A 75 2.44 -4.70 -1.22
C TYR A 75 2.75 -3.47 -0.36
N ARG A 76 3.76 -3.56 0.51
CA ARG A 76 4.25 -2.44 1.30
C ARG A 76 4.77 -1.28 0.44
N LYS A 77 5.50 -1.60 -0.64
CA LYS A 77 5.99 -0.59 -1.60
C LYS A 77 4.84 0.06 -2.37
N ILE A 78 3.86 -0.72 -2.81
CA ILE A 78 2.66 -0.25 -3.52
C ILE A 78 1.81 0.64 -2.62
N HIS A 79 1.55 0.23 -1.37
CA HIS A 79 0.85 1.05 -0.38
C HIS A 79 1.49 2.44 -0.24
N ARG A 80 2.82 2.49 -0.09
CA ARG A 80 3.56 3.75 0.02
C ARG A 80 3.39 4.63 -1.23
N VAL A 81 3.39 4.04 -2.43
CA VAL A 81 3.13 4.77 -3.67
C VAL A 81 1.72 5.37 -3.68
N PHE A 82 0.69 4.63 -3.29
CA PHE A 82 -0.68 5.15 -3.22
C PHE A 82 -0.87 6.25 -2.19
N ILE A 83 -0.18 6.18 -1.04
CA ILE A 83 -0.16 7.28 -0.06
C ILE A 83 0.49 8.54 -0.66
N ILE A 84 1.60 8.39 -1.39
CA ILE A 84 2.24 9.53 -2.07
C ILE A 84 1.31 10.13 -3.13
N LEU A 85 0.63 9.30 -3.94
CA LEU A 85 -0.34 9.76 -4.92
C LEU A 85 -1.52 10.50 -4.27
N MET A 86 -2.03 9.99 -3.14
CA MET A 86 -3.09 10.65 -2.38
C MET A 86 -2.64 12.04 -1.92
N ILE A 87 -1.44 12.15 -1.32
CA ILE A 87 -0.89 13.43 -0.87
C ILE A 87 -0.68 14.38 -2.05
N ALA A 88 -0.22 13.88 -3.20
CA ALA A 88 -0.05 14.67 -4.41
C ALA A 88 -1.39 15.10 -5.04
N SER A 89 -2.46 14.34 -4.86
CA SER A 89 -3.79 14.72 -5.36
C SER A 89 -4.42 15.88 -4.56
N LEU A 90 -4.08 16.04 -3.28
CA LEU A 90 -4.62 17.12 -2.45
C LEU A 90 -4.34 18.53 -3.00
N PRO A 91 -3.09 18.93 -3.31
CA PRO A 91 -2.82 20.26 -3.87
C PRO A 91 -3.44 20.43 -5.26
N VAL A 92 -3.51 19.37 -6.06
CA VAL A 92 -4.17 19.39 -7.37
C VAL A 92 -5.66 19.70 -7.22
N THR A 93 -6.36 19.04 -6.30
CA THR A 93 -7.77 19.32 -6.00
C THR A 93 -7.97 20.76 -5.49
N VAL A 94 -7.08 21.26 -4.63
CA VAL A 94 -7.15 22.64 -4.11
C VAL A 94 -6.96 23.67 -5.23
N ILE A 95 -5.97 23.50 -6.10
CA ILE A 95 -5.73 24.40 -7.24
C ILE A 95 -6.94 24.41 -8.18
N THR A 96 -7.48 23.24 -8.50
CA THR A 96 -8.67 23.14 -9.35
C THR A 96 -9.88 23.80 -8.71
N TYR A 97 -10.07 23.66 -7.39
CA TYR A 97 -11.15 24.35 -6.67
C TYR A 97 -11.04 25.87 -6.80
N PHE A 98 -9.84 26.44 -6.58
CA PHE A 98 -9.60 27.89 -6.72
C PHE A 98 -9.63 28.41 -8.16
N MET A 99 -9.39 27.55 -9.15
CA MET A 99 -9.43 27.96 -10.56
C MET A 99 -10.85 27.94 -11.14
N LEU A 100 -11.72 27.11 -10.56
CA LEU A 100 -13.09 26.88 -11.05
C LEU A 100 -14.14 27.74 -10.32
N PHE A 101 -13.80 28.26 -9.14
CA PHE A 101 -14.62 29.16 -8.32
C PHE A 101 -13.96 30.55 -8.22
#